data_AF-A0A0D2MK09-F1
#
_entry.id   AF-A0A0D2MK09-F1
#
_cell.length_a   1.000
_cell.length_b   1.000
_cell.length_c   1.000
_cell.angle_alpha   90.00
_cell.angle_beta   90.00
_cell.angle_gamma   90.00
#
_symmetry.space_group_name_H-M   'P 1'
#
loop_
_entity.id
_entity.type
_entity.pdbx_description
1 polymer ?
#
loop_
_entity_poly.entity_id
_entity_poly.type
_entity_poly.pdbx_seq_one_letter_code
_entity_poly.pdbx_strand_id
1 'polypeptide(L)'
;MIQLLPAAVVAPLYFQSKVDLGVITQSSSAFGHILEDVSLVVYEIGALAGFSAVIDRLGEFSEVSDVKLRHAFSVEAAEKQLPATGAPAAGREGGGQAAAAGGGAAGAGTGASGRRSAASADAAAEAGPGGITITHLGPDAAAGRENGSGAGGAGELLLELRSLSVSTPDGSAKLVQGLDLQVRAGEPLLIVGPSGAGKTSLLRALAGLWQSGGGSVLSYGLPGLGDPGCQPGSVLFLPQKPYMVLGSLRDQLLYPTWSERGAAGQDGSSSGSGGDTDEAVTAASKQGDPQARPAPSEEALVQVLERVQLAGLLERCRAAVDSGGGSLAGGGPGSIRDGGGAGVEGVDAPFSSIGSGSAAGGRGSPLDCVADWSQLLSLGEQQRLAFARLLLTAPRLALLDEATSALDTANEALLYQAVLASGTTLISLALPYWQEVPEARWKLAGVVALTLATTGVSVLFNFLGRDFFNALSERDVDAFQTQLLRYLGGFAIGVPVFVIKRYFQARLSLQWREWMTNRLLAQYFRDRSFYQLQAGQLVDNPDQRIAADVKVFTETALSLSLTLLNSIIDLVSFSGILYSIYPPLFAALLVYSIGGTAASIALGKVL
;
A
#
# COMPACT_ATOMS: atom_id res chain seq x y z
N MET A 1 41.60 -10.66 -12.30
CA MET A 1 42.93 -11.12 -11.86
C MET A 1 43.20 -12.56 -12.26
N ILE A 2 42.19 -13.43 -12.14
CA ILE A 2 42.24 -14.87 -12.44
C ILE A 2 42.78 -15.18 -13.85
N GLN A 3 42.40 -14.41 -14.87
CA GLN A 3 42.88 -14.63 -16.25
C GLN A 3 44.32 -14.14 -16.52
N LEU A 4 44.87 -13.27 -15.68
CA LEU A 4 46.11 -12.54 -15.98
C LEU A 4 47.32 -13.05 -15.21
N LEU A 5 47.10 -13.59 -14.01
CA LEU A 5 48.19 -14.16 -13.21
C LEU A 5 48.86 -15.33 -13.96
N PRO A 6 48.14 -16.28 -14.57
CA PRO A 6 48.76 -17.32 -15.38
C PRO A 6 49.49 -16.76 -16.61
N ALA A 7 48.88 -15.77 -17.28
CA ALA A 7 49.50 -15.10 -18.42
C ALA A 7 50.81 -14.39 -18.04
N ALA A 8 50.85 -13.71 -16.90
CA ALA A 8 52.05 -13.05 -16.39
C ALA A 8 53.16 -14.03 -15.99
N VAL A 9 52.79 -15.20 -15.44
CA VAL A 9 53.76 -16.25 -15.04
C VAL A 9 54.33 -17.00 -16.24
N VAL A 10 53.51 -17.25 -17.27
CA VAL A 10 53.92 -18.00 -18.47
C VAL A 10 54.58 -17.10 -19.53
N ALA A 11 54.30 -15.79 -19.54
CA ALA A 11 54.84 -14.83 -20.51
C ALA A 11 56.37 -14.85 -20.67
N PRO A 12 57.21 -14.98 -19.62
CA PRO A 12 58.66 -15.09 -19.78
C PRO A 12 59.11 -16.29 -20.64
N LEU A 13 58.42 -17.42 -20.56
CA LEU A 13 58.70 -18.60 -21.39
C LEU A 13 58.29 -18.34 -22.86
N TYR A 14 57.20 -17.61 -23.07
CA TYR A 14 56.74 -17.21 -24.40
C TYR A 14 57.72 -16.23 -25.07
N PHE A 15 58.23 -15.23 -24.34
CA PHE A 15 59.25 -14.32 -24.87
C PHE A 15 60.56 -15.04 -25.21
N GLN A 16 60.88 -16.12 -24.51
CA GLN A 16 62.01 -17.01 -24.84
C GLN A 16 61.71 -17.98 -25.99
N SER A 17 60.53 -17.90 -26.63
CA SER A 17 60.06 -18.83 -27.67
C SER A 17 60.03 -20.30 -27.24
N LYS A 18 59.88 -20.58 -25.94
CA LYS A 18 59.78 -21.94 -25.39
C LYS A 18 58.35 -22.49 -25.40
N VAL A 19 57.36 -21.61 -25.48
CA VAL A 19 55.93 -21.92 -25.52
C VAL A 19 55.23 -20.96 -26.48
N ASP A 20 54.09 -21.38 -27.04
CA ASP A 20 53.26 -20.56 -27.93
C ASP A 20 52.22 -19.72 -27.18
N LEU A 21 51.71 -18.68 -27.83
CA LEU A 21 50.67 -17.80 -27.26
C LEU A 21 49.41 -18.58 -26.85
N GLY A 22 49.06 -19.63 -27.60
CA GLY A 22 47.93 -20.51 -27.27
C GLY A 22 48.08 -21.20 -25.91
N VAL A 23 49.31 -21.54 -25.49
CA VAL A 23 49.58 -22.15 -24.17
C VAL A 23 49.27 -21.16 -23.05
N ILE A 24 49.50 -19.87 -23.26
CA ILE A 24 49.13 -18.82 -22.29
C ILE A 24 47.62 -18.78 -22.11
N THR A 25 46.86 -18.70 -23.21
CA THR A 25 45.39 -18.68 -23.16
C THR A 25 44.82 -19.94 -22.51
N GLN A 26 45.36 -21.12 -22.86
CA GLN A 26 44.97 -22.39 -22.27
C GLN A 26 45.28 -22.45 -20.77
N SER A 27 46.46 -21.97 -20.36
CA SER A 27 46.86 -21.91 -18.95
C SER A 27 45.95 -20.98 -18.15
N SER A 28 45.59 -19.83 -18.70
CA SER A 28 44.65 -18.88 -18.08
C SER A 28 43.25 -19.46 -17.92
N SER A 29 42.75 -20.19 -18.92
CA SER A 29 41.45 -20.87 -18.85
C SER A 29 41.45 -22.00 -17.82
N ALA A 30 42.47 -22.88 -17.84
CA ALA A 30 42.59 -24.00 -16.90
C ALA A 30 42.71 -23.51 -15.45
N PHE A 31 43.51 -22.47 -15.21
CA PHE A 31 43.62 -21.84 -13.89
C PHE A 31 42.29 -21.25 -13.42
N GLY A 32 41.52 -20.63 -14.32
CA GLY A 32 40.20 -20.10 -14.02
C GLY A 32 39.23 -21.17 -13.55
N HIS A 33 39.14 -22.29 -14.29
CA HIS A 33 38.29 -23.42 -13.91
C HIS A 33 38.66 -23.99 -12.54
N ILE A 34 39.94 -24.26 -12.29
CA ILE A 34 40.38 -24.79 -11.00
C ILE A 34 39.98 -23.86 -9.84
N LEU A 35 40.14 -22.55 -10.02
CA LEU A 35 39.82 -21.58 -8.97
C LEU A 35 38.31 -21.45 -8.75
N GLU A 36 37.51 -21.47 -9.80
CA GLU A 36 36.04 -21.50 -9.71
C GLU A 36 35.53 -22.78 -9.05
N ASP A 37 36.04 -23.94 -9.43
CA ASP A 37 35.66 -25.24 -8.88
C ASP A 37 36.02 -25.36 -7.39
N VAL A 38 37.20 -24.89 -6.98
CA VAL A 38 37.59 -24.84 -5.57
C VAL A 38 36.69 -23.88 -4.79
N SER A 39 36.31 -22.74 -5.39
CA SER A 39 35.41 -21.78 -4.75
C SER A 39 34.00 -22.33 -4.58
N LEU A 40 33.51 -23.11 -5.55
CA LEU A 40 32.20 -23.78 -5.49
C LEU A 40 32.10 -24.69 -4.27
N VAL A 41 33.15 -25.46 -3.96
CA VAL A 41 33.19 -26.30 -2.76
C VAL A 41 32.98 -25.48 -1.49
N VAL A 42 33.60 -24.29 -1.40
CA VAL A 42 33.44 -23.40 -0.24
C VAL A 42 32.02 -22.85 -0.15
N TYR A 43 31.41 -22.51 -1.29
CA TYR A 43 30.03 -22.02 -1.33
C TYR A 43 29.01 -23.08 -0.90
N GLU A 44 29.25 -24.36 -1.23
CA GLU A 44 28.35 -25.47 -0.88
C GLU A 44 28.37 -25.84 0.61
N ILE A 45 29.44 -25.53 1.35
CA ILE A 45 29.49 -25.78 2.80
C ILE A 45 28.34 -25.06 3.53
N GLY A 46 28.00 -23.85 3.10
CA GLY A 46 26.88 -23.10 3.67
C GLY A 46 25.52 -23.75 3.39
N ALA A 47 25.32 -24.27 2.17
CA ALA A 47 24.11 -24.99 1.79
C ALA A 47 23.97 -26.29 2.57
N LEU A 48 25.05 -27.04 2.75
CA LEU A 48 25.10 -28.26 3.55
C LEU A 48 24.81 -28.00 5.03
N ALA A 49 25.35 -26.92 5.60
CA ALA A 49 25.04 -26.52 6.98
C ALA A 49 23.56 -26.15 7.16
N GLY A 50 23.00 -25.41 6.20
CA GLY A 50 21.57 -25.08 6.17
C GLY A 50 20.68 -26.32 6.05
N PHE A 51 21.07 -27.27 5.20
CA PHE A 51 20.38 -28.55 5.02
C PHE A 51 20.43 -29.40 6.31
N SER A 52 21.58 -29.46 6.99
CA SER A 52 21.72 -30.14 8.28
C SER A 52 20.74 -29.58 9.32
N ALA A 53 20.66 -28.25 9.45
CA ALA A 53 19.74 -27.61 10.40
C ALA A 53 18.25 -27.84 10.05
N VAL A 54 17.92 -28.12 8.79
CA VAL A 54 16.56 -28.52 8.38
C VAL A 54 16.29 -29.97 8.77
N ILE A 55 17.24 -30.88 8.54
CA ILE A 55 17.13 -32.28 8.97
C ILE A 55 16.94 -32.36 10.49
N ASP A 56 17.74 -31.63 11.27
CA ASP A 56 17.66 -31.65 12.73
C ASP A 56 16.26 -31.22 13.22
N ARG A 57 15.70 -30.15 12.64
CA ARG A 57 14.34 -29.68 13.00
C ARG A 57 13.24 -30.66 12.59
N LEU A 58 13.37 -31.31 11.43
CA LEU A 58 12.42 -32.34 10.99
C LEU A 58 12.52 -33.60 11.86
N GLY A 59 13.73 -33.97 12.28
CA GLY A 59 13.98 -35.06 13.22
C GLY A 59 13.34 -34.78 14.58
N GLU A 60 13.59 -33.61 15.15
CA GLU A 60 13.00 -33.19 16.42
C GLU A 60 11.46 -33.15 16.36
N PHE A 61 10.89 -32.63 15.26
CA PHE A 61 9.44 -32.64 15.05
C PHE A 61 8.88 -34.08 14.94
N SER A 62 9.58 -34.97 14.24
CA SER A 62 9.19 -36.38 14.12
C SER A 62 9.20 -37.10 15.47
N GLU A 63 10.21 -36.84 16.31
CA GLU A 63 10.30 -37.43 17.65
C GLU A 63 9.17 -36.93 18.56
N VAL A 64 8.92 -35.61 18.56
CA VAL A 64 7.87 -35.01 19.40
C VAL A 64 6.46 -35.44 18.94
N SER A 65 6.24 -35.58 17.64
CA SER A 65 4.94 -36.04 17.10
C SER A 65 4.67 -37.51 17.42
N ASP A 66 5.68 -38.40 17.35
CA ASP A 66 5.53 -39.81 17.72
C ASP A 66 5.25 -39.96 19.24
N VAL A 67 5.89 -39.16 20.09
CA VAL A 67 5.63 -39.14 21.54
C VAL A 67 4.21 -38.63 21.87
N LYS A 68 3.76 -37.56 21.22
CA LYS A 68 2.40 -37.01 21.44
C LYS A 68 1.30 -37.94 20.94
N LEU A 69 1.51 -38.64 19.83
CA LEU A 69 0.56 -39.64 19.32
C LEU A 69 0.46 -40.82 20.29
N ARG A 70 1.59 -41.34 20.81
CA ARG A 70 1.58 -42.42 21.81
C ARG A 70 0.89 -42.01 23.12
N HIS A 71 1.02 -40.76 23.55
CA HIS A 71 0.29 -40.23 24.70
C HIS A 71 -1.21 -40.03 24.43
N ALA A 72 -1.60 -39.53 23.26
CA ALA A 72 -3.01 -39.40 22.89
C ALA A 72 -3.73 -40.76 22.84
N PHE A 73 -3.09 -41.78 22.23
CA PHE A 73 -3.66 -43.13 22.15
C PHE A 73 -3.66 -43.89 23.48
N SER A 74 -2.76 -43.57 24.42
CA SER A 74 -2.74 -44.21 25.76
C SER A 74 -3.77 -43.61 26.73
N VAL A 75 -4.09 -42.32 26.60
CA VAL A 75 -5.16 -41.67 27.38
C VAL A 75 -6.54 -42.16 26.93
N GLU A 76 -6.77 -42.28 25.63
CA GLU A 76 -8.04 -42.76 25.07
C GLU A 76 -8.30 -44.25 25.37
N ALA A 77 -7.24 -45.05 25.54
CA ALA A 77 -7.33 -46.43 26.00
C ALA A 77 -7.66 -46.54 27.51
N ALA A 78 -7.15 -45.62 28.34
CA ALA A 78 -7.39 -45.59 29.78
C ALA A 78 -8.82 -45.13 30.14
N GLU A 79 -9.43 -44.26 29.33
CA GLU A 79 -10.78 -43.74 29.58
C GLU A 79 -11.89 -44.76 29.27
N LYS A 80 -11.61 -45.79 28.44
CA LYS A 80 -12.57 -46.87 28.11
C LYS A 80 -12.68 -47.98 29.18
N GLN A 81 -12.02 -47.85 30.33
CA GLN A 81 -11.88 -48.95 31.31
C GLN A 81 -12.28 -48.61 32.76
N LEU A 82 -13.22 -47.69 32.98
CA LEU A 82 -13.87 -47.53 34.30
C LEU A 82 -15.31 -48.10 34.32
N PRO A 83 -15.66 -49.00 35.26
CA PRO A 83 -17.04 -49.39 35.49
C PRO A 83 -17.76 -48.45 36.47
N ALA A 84 -19.06 -48.27 36.22
CA ALA A 84 -19.96 -47.44 37.01
C ALA A 84 -20.36 -48.09 38.35
N THR A 85 -20.13 -47.38 39.46
CA THR A 85 -20.79 -47.54 40.79
C THR A 85 -20.55 -46.22 41.53
N GLY A 86 -21.48 -45.44 42.08
CA GLY A 86 -22.66 -45.74 42.88
C GLY A 86 -22.53 -44.93 44.19
N ALA A 87 -23.40 -43.94 44.43
CA ALA A 87 -23.49 -43.19 45.71
C ALA A 87 -24.18 -44.07 46.79
N PRO A 88 -24.06 -43.84 48.13
CA PRO A 88 -24.50 -42.59 48.80
C PRO A 88 -23.83 -42.16 50.15
N ALA A 89 -24.08 -40.88 50.49
CA ALA A 89 -24.31 -40.15 51.76
C ALA A 89 -23.72 -40.52 53.17
N ALA A 90 -23.32 -39.45 53.88
CA ALA A 90 -23.33 -39.13 55.35
C ALA A 90 -21.93 -38.67 55.85
N GLY A 91 -21.69 -37.63 56.67
CA GLY A 91 -22.47 -36.59 57.36
C GLY A 91 -21.56 -35.91 58.42
N ARG A 92 -21.71 -34.58 58.66
CA ARG A 92 -21.20 -33.73 59.78
C ARG A 92 -19.65 -33.71 60.02
N GLU A 93 -18.96 -32.63 60.41
CA GLU A 93 -19.26 -31.53 61.35
C GLU A 93 -18.14 -30.44 61.30
N GLY A 94 -18.48 -29.18 61.66
CA GLY A 94 -17.60 -28.11 62.20
C GLY A 94 -16.66 -27.38 61.21
N GLY A 95 -16.49 -26.05 61.18
CA GLY A 95 -16.93 -24.93 62.00
C GLY A 95 -16.03 -23.71 61.64
N GLY A 96 -16.50 -22.47 61.86
CA GLY A 96 -15.63 -21.29 61.92
C GLY A 96 -15.96 -20.15 60.95
N GLN A 97 -16.74 -19.18 61.44
CA GLN A 97 -17.01 -17.86 60.85
C GLN A 97 -15.79 -16.92 60.92
N ALA A 98 -15.74 -15.96 60.01
CA ALA A 98 -15.54 -14.55 60.35
C ALA A 98 -16.13 -13.63 59.27
N ALA A 99 -16.95 -12.68 59.71
CA ALA A 99 -17.65 -11.66 58.94
C ALA A 99 -17.05 -10.27 59.22
N ALA A 100 -17.23 -9.32 58.29
CA ALA A 100 -17.52 -7.89 58.49
C ALA A 100 -17.48 -7.21 57.10
N ALA A 101 -18.51 -6.58 56.52
CA ALA A 101 -19.54 -5.62 56.96
C ALA A 101 -19.09 -4.13 56.93
N GLY A 102 -19.90 -3.31 56.24
CA GLY A 102 -20.03 -1.85 56.37
C GLY A 102 -19.59 -1.05 55.13
N GLY A 103 -20.37 -0.23 54.44
CA GLY A 103 -21.75 0.27 54.62
C GLY A 103 -21.84 1.81 54.45
N GLY A 104 -22.59 2.27 53.44
CA GLY A 104 -23.34 3.57 53.32
C GLY A 104 -22.58 4.92 53.42
N ALA A 105 -23.07 6.09 53.00
CA ALA A 105 -24.27 6.54 52.27
C ALA A 105 -24.13 8.05 51.92
N ALA A 106 -24.84 8.49 50.87
CA ALA A 106 -25.54 9.77 50.59
C ALA A 106 -24.98 11.18 50.96
N GLY A 107 -25.23 12.16 50.06
CA GLY A 107 -25.29 13.61 50.36
C GLY A 107 -25.47 14.50 49.12
N ALA A 108 -26.45 15.42 49.15
CA ALA A 108 -26.93 16.29 48.05
C ALA A 108 -26.66 17.80 48.28
N GLY A 109 -26.91 18.64 47.25
CA GLY A 109 -27.10 20.12 47.32
C GLY A 109 -26.48 20.89 46.13
N THR A 110 -27.21 21.36 45.11
CA THR A 110 -28.02 22.60 44.94
C THR A 110 -27.28 23.95 44.80
N GLY A 111 -27.34 24.54 43.58
CA GLY A 111 -27.88 25.88 43.30
C GLY A 111 -26.94 27.11 43.18
N ALA A 112 -26.98 27.80 42.03
CA ALA A 112 -27.11 29.28 41.93
C ALA A 112 -27.27 29.77 40.47
N SER A 113 -28.11 30.80 40.31
CA SER A 113 -28.56 31.42 39.05
C SER A 113 -27.91 32.80 38.84
N GLY A 114 -27.77 33.26 37.60
CA GLY A 114 -27.43 34.65 37.24
C GLY A 114 -28.01 35.05 35.88
N ARG A 115 -28.68 36.20 35.81
CA ARG A 115 -29.58 36.70 34.75
C ARG A 115 -28.94 37.81 33.89
N ARG A 116 -29.45 37.91 32.65
CA ARG A 116 -29.67 39.10 31.77
C ARG A 116 -28.47 39.82 31.12
N SER A 117 -28.53 39.97 29.78
CA SER A 117 -28.73 41.25 29.08
C SER A 117 -28.89 41.04 27.56
N ALA A 118 -29.68 41.89 26.90
CA ALA A 118 -29.91 41.94 25.46
C ALA A 118 -29.21 43.18 24.86
N ALA A 119 -28.61 43.06 23.66
CA ALA A 119 -28.16 44.10 22.69
C ALA A 119 -27.08 43.47 21.79
N SER A 120 -26.84 43.77 20.53
CA SER A 120 -27.44 44.53 19.43
C SER A 120 -26.57 44.16 18.20
N ALA A 121 -27.10 44.31 16.98
CA ALA A 121 -26.37 44.08 15.74
C ALA A 121 -25.10 44.96 15.61
N ASP A 122 -24.14 44.49 14.81
CA ASP A 122 -22.79 45.03 14.53
C ASP A 122 -21.68 44.65 15.53
N ALA A 123 -21.10 43.46 15.33
CA ALA A 123 -19.74 43.14 15.75
C ALA A 123 -19.15 42.10 14.79
N ALA A 124 -17.94 42.37 14.27
CA ALA A 124 -17.13 41.38 13.58
C ALA A 124 -17.09 40.09 14.42
N ALA A 125 -17.42 38.95 13.81
CA ALA A 125 -17.50 37.67 14.53
C ALA A 125 -16.09 37.23 14.97
N GLU A 126 -15.66 37.73 16.13
CA GLU A 126 -14.61 37.11 16.93
C GLU A 126 -15.12 35.74 17.37
N ALA A 127 -14.50 34.70 16.82
CA ALA A 127 -14.77 33.31 17.16
C ALA A 127 -14.55 33.07 18.66
N GLY A 128 -15.50 32.38 19.29
CA GLY A 128 -15.35 31.84 20.64
C GLY A 128 -14.15 30.88 20.77
N PRO A 129 -13.79 30.49 22.00
CA PRO A 129 -12.48 29.91 22.27
C PRO A 129 -12.32 28.52 21.63
N GLY A 130 -11.46 28.42 20.60
CA GLY A 130 -10.77 27.18 20.22
C GLY A 130 -11.30 26.35 19.03
N GLY A 131 -12.09 26.92 18.13
CA GLY A 131 -12.63 26.21 16.96
C GLY A 131 -12.19 26.75 15.58
N ILE A 132 -12.04 25.86 14.61
CA ILE A 132 -11.90 26.21 13.18
C ILE A 132 -13.29 26.58 12.64
N THR A 133 -13.43 27.77 12.04
CA THR A 133 -14.71 28.23 11.47
C THR A 133 -14.74 28.02 9.96
N ILE A 134 -15.75 27.30 9.46
CA ILE A 134 -15.98 27.13 8.02
C ILE A 134 -17.13 28.05 7.60
N THR A 135 -16.87 28.95 6.64
CA THR A 135 -17.85 29.90 6.13
C THR A 135 -18.13 29.59 4.66
N HIS A 136 -19.41 29.40 4.33
CA HIS A 136 -19.87 29.17 2.96
C HIS A 136 -20.28 30.49 2.32
N LEU A 137 -19.68 30.80 1.18
CA LEU A 137 -19.98 31.96 0.37
C LEU A 137 -20.55 31.50 -0.98
N GLY A 138 -21.51 32.27 -1.51
CA GLY A 138 -22.03 32.05 -2.85
C GLY A 138 -20.94 32.19 -3.91
N PRO A 139 -21.10 31.57 -5.09
CA PRO A 139 -20.12 31.66 -6.18
C PRO A 139 -19.82 33.12 -6.59
N ASP A 140 -20.81 34.01 -6.55
CA ASP A 140 -20.66 35.42 -6.91
C ASP A 140 -19.80 36.23 -5.91
N ALA A 141 -19.66 35.76 -4.67
CA ALA A 141 -18.84 36.42 -3.65
C ALA A 141 -17.33 36.30 -3.95
N ALA A 142 -16.92 35.35 -4.79
CA ALA A 142 -15.55 35.22 -5.27
C ALA A 142 -15.19 36.33 -6.28
N ALA A 143 -16.12 36.74 -7.14
CA ALA A 143 -15.91 37.71 -8.22
C ALA A 143 -15.56 39.13 -7.71
N GLY A 144 -16.08 39.53 -6.54
CA GLY A 144 -15.78 40.82 -5.92
C GLY A 144 -14.37 40.95 -5.32
N ARG A 145 -13.64 39.83 -5.19
CA ARG A 145 -12.30 39.78 -4.56
C ARG A 145 -11.15 39.63 -5.56
N GLU A 146 -11.43 39.50 -6.85
CA GLU A 146 -10.41 39.38 -7.92
C GLU A 146 -9.52 40.63 -8.06
N ASN A 147 -9.90 41.77 -7.48
CA ASN A 147 -9.17 43.05 -7.59
C ASN A 147 -8.23 43.38 -6.41
N GLY A 148 -8.05 42.47 -5.44
CA GLY A 148 -7.22 42.70 -4.25
C GLY A 148 -5.90 41.92 -4.24
N SER A 149 -4.82 42.55 -4.73
CA SER A 149 -3.39 42.24 -4.56
C SER A 149 -2.93 40.78 -4.27
N GLY A 150 -2.35 40.13 -5.29
CA GLY A 150 -1.33 39.07 -5.10
C GLY A 150 -1.44 37.88 -6.07
N ALA A 151 -0.55 37.84 -7.06
CA ALA A 151 -0.21 36.72 -7.95
C ALA A 151 -1.36 36.09 -8.78
N GLY A 152 -1.33 36.39 -10.08
CA GLY A 152 -2.34 36.04 -11.06
C GLY A 152 -2.59 34.54 -11.26
N GLY A 153 -3.87 34.22 -11.41
CA GLY A 153 -4.39 32.98 -11.98
C GLY A 153 -5.81 33.28 -12.43
N ALA A 154 -6.11 33.05 -13.71
CA ALA A 154 -7.44 33.21 -14.27
C ALA A 154 -8.29 31.98 -13.90
N GLY A 155 -9.04 32.02 -12.80
CA GLY A 155 -9.88 30.91 -12.37
C GLY A 155 -10.70 31.23 -11.11
N GLU A 156 -11.90 30.67 -11.04
CA GLU A 156 -12.82 30.81 -9.90
C GLU A 156 -12.17 30.31 -8.61
N LEU A 157 -12.16 31.12 -7.55
CA LEU A 157 -11.65 30.72 -6.23
C LEU A 157 -12.62 29.73 -5.59
N LEU A 158 -12.15 28.58 -5.11
CA LEU A 158 -12.97 27.55 -4.45
C LEU A 158 -12.78 27.50 -2.93
N LEU A 159 -11.54 27.62 -2.47
CA LEU A 159 -11.18 27.51 -1.06
C LEU A 159 -10.14 28.57 -0.68
N GLU A 160 -10.33 29.20 0.46
CA GLU A 160 -9.37 30.16 1.03
C GLU A 160 -9.19 29.88 2.53
N LEU A 161 -7.97 29.59 2.93
CA LEU A 161 -7.56 29.40 4.32
C LEU A 161 -6.99 30.71 4.84
N ARG A 162 -7.48 31.18 6.00
CA ARG A 162 -6.97 32.37 6.67
C ARG A 162 -6.46 32.04 8.05
N SER A 163 -5.14 32.13 8.21
CA SER A 163 -4.38 31.87 9.43
C SER A 163 -4.78 30.56 10.12
N LEU A 164 -5.03 29.51 9.32
CA LEU A 164 -5.54 28.24 9.80
C LEU A 164 -4.49 27.54 10.67
N SER A 165 -4.87 27.25 11.91
CA SER A 165 -4.07 26.48 12.85
C SER A 165 -4.83 25.22 13.26
N VAL A 166 -4.21 24.06 13.09
CA VAL A 166 -4.80 22.75 13.41
C VAL A 166 -4.05 22.19 14.60
N SER A 167 -4.79 21.79 15.64
CA SER A 167 -4.25 21.15 16.84
C SER A 167 -4.76 19.72 16.95
N THR A 168 -4.10 18.89 17.76
CA THR A 168 -4.63 17.58 18.17
C THR A 168 -5.98 17.76 18.91
N PRO A 169 -6.88 16.76 18.92
CA PRO A 169 -8.23 16.94 19.49
C PRO A 169 -8.21 17.22 21.00
N ASP A 170 -7.20 16.68 21.69
CA ASP A 170 -6.89 16.89 23.10
C ASP A 170 -6.15 18.22 23.37
N GLY A 171 -5.82 18.98 22.32
CA GLY A 171 -5.12 20.28 22.40
C GLY A 171 -3.63 20.19 22.79
N SER A 172 -3.07 18.99 22.91
CA SER A 172 -1.71 18.77 23.42
C SER A 172 -0.61 19.22 22.45
N ALA A 173 -0.87 19.19 21.14
CA ALA A 173 0.09 19.61 20.12
C ALA A 173 -0.55 20.45 19.01
N LYS A 174 0.15 21.52 18.61
CA LYS A 174 -0.17 22.29 17.39
C LYS A 174 0.48 21.62 16.20
N LEU A 175 -0.33 21.12 15.27
CA LEU A 175 0.09 20.38 14.09
C LEU A 175 0.38 21.32 12.90
N VAL A 176 -0.49 22.32 12.70
CA VAL A 176 -0.36 23.36 11.68
C VAL A 176 -0.55 24.71 12.35
N GLN A 177 0.23 25.73 11.95
CA GLN A 177 0.21 27.05 12.58
C GLN A 177 0.14 28.14 11.51
N GLY A 178 -0.92 28.96 11.56
CA GLY A 178 -1.04 30.19 10.75
C GLY A 178 -0.96 29.96 9.23
N LEU A 179 -1.63 28.93 8.70
CA LEU A 179 -1.59 28.61 7.28
C LEU A 179 -2.58 29.47 6.48
N ASP A 180 -2.04 30.23 5.53
CA ASP A 180 -2.81 30.97 4.52
C ASP A 180 -2.63 30.30 3.15
N LEU A 181 -3.72 29.95 2.48
CA LEU A 181 -3.69 29.23 1.20
C LEU A 181 -4.95 29.51 0.40
N GLN A 182 -4.82 29.61 -0.92
CA GLN A 182 -5.94 29.72 -1.86
C GLN A 182 -5.91 28.56 -2.84
N VAL A 183 -7.07 27.96 -3.10
CA VAL A 183 -7.27 26.89 -4.08
C VAL A 183 -8.31 27.35 -5.09
N ARG A 184 -7.94 27.33 -6.37
CA ARG A 184 -8.83 27.70 -7.48
C ARG A 184 -9.39 26.46 -8.17
N ALA A 185 -10.51 26.64 -8.87
CA ALA A 185 -11.15 25.58 -9.63
C ALA A 185 -10.23 25.05 -10.74
N GLY A 186 -10.08 23.72 -10.80
CA GLY A 186 -9.26 23.03 -11.79
C GLY A 186 -7.76 23.00 -11.48
N GLU A 187 -7.29 23.67 -10.42
CA GLU A 187 -5.89 23.61 -9.98
C GLU A 187 -5.69 22.47 -8.97
N PRO A 188 -5.02 21.36 -9.33
CA PRO A 188 -4.73 20.30 -8.37
C PRO A 188 -3.67 20.75 -7.37
N LEU A 189 -3.89 20.45 -6.09
CA LEU A 189 -2.99 20.74 -4.99
C LEU A 189 -2.45 19.43 -4.38
N LEU A 190 -1.14 19.32 -4.28
CA LEU A 190 -0.48 18.20 -3.60
C LEU A 190 0.14 18.67 -2.28
N ILE A 191 -0.25 18.04 -1.17
CA ILE A 191 0.30 18.33 0.16
C ILE A 191 1.35 17.26 0.49
N VAL A 192 2.60 17.70 0.63
CA VAL A 192 3.75 16.86 0.97
C VAL A 192 4.33 17.24 2.32
N GLY A 193 4.91 16.27 3.03
CA GLY A 193 5.55 16.52 4.32
C GLY A 193 5.69 15.26 5.17
N PRO A 194 6.36 15.33 6.32
CA PRO A 194 6.62 14.15 7.15
C PRO A 194 5.36 13.54 7.78
N SER A 195 5.34 12.25 8.15
CA SER A 195 4.23 11.74 9.00
C SER A 195 4.17 12.53 10.28
N GLY A 196 2.97 12.74 10.78
CA GLY A 196 2.77 13.46 12.04
C GLY A 196 2.92 14.97 11.90
N ALA A 197 3.30 15.51 10.73
CA ALA A 197 3.23 16.94 10.43
C ALA A 197 1.78 17.49 10.35
N GLY A 198 0.77 16.64 10.58
CA GLY A 198 -0.63 17.04 10.53
C GLY A 198 -1.26 17.07 9.15
N LYS A 199 -0.69 16.41 8.12
CA LYS A 199 -1.25 16.40 6.74
C LYS A 199 -2.69 15.88 6.69
N THR A 200 -2.92 14.68 7.22
CA THR A 200 -4.27 14.09 7.32
C THR A 200 -5.18 14.91 8.23
N SER A 201 -4.65 15.47 9.33
CA SER A 201 -5.40 16.36 10.22
C SER A 201 -5.81 17.65 9.51
N LEU A 202 -4.94 18.22 8.68
CA LEU A 202 -5.22 19.38 7.84
C LEU A 202 -6.29 19.03 6.82
N LEU A 203 -6.16 17.92 6.09
CA LEU A 203 -7.16 17.49 5.11
C LEU A 203 -8.54 17.24 5.76
N ARG A 204 -8.58 16.65 6.96
CA ARG A 204 -9.81 16.48 7.74
C ARG A 204 -10.39 17.80 8.24
N ALA A 205 -9.54 18.77 8.61
CA ALA A 205 -9.97 20.11 8.98
C ALA A 205 -10.58 20.85 7.78
N LEU A 206 -9.99 20.70 6.59
CA LEU A 206 -10.56 21.21 5.34
C LEU A 206 -11.92 20.58 5.03
N ALA A 207 -12.07 19.28 5.28
CA ALA A 207 -13.34 18.56 5.12
C ALA A 207 -14.40 18.89 6.20
N GLY A 208 -14.06 19.70 7.21
CA GLY A 208 -14.92 19.98 8.37
C GLY A 208 -15.08 18.82 9.36
N LEU A 209 -14.30 17.75 9.19
CA LEU A 209 -14.27 16.58 10.08
C LEU A 209 -13.39 16.81 11.32
N TRP A 210 -12.64 17.93 11.37
CA TRP A 210 -11.72 18.25 12.45
C TRP A 210 -11.83 19.73 12.83
N GLN A 211 -12.28 20.00 14.05
CA GLN A 211 -12.63 21.37 14.48
C GLN A 211 -11.63 21.97 15.49
N SER A 212 -10.73 21.16 16.07
CA SER A 212 -9.77 21.60 17.08
C SER A 212 -8.67 22.47 16.45
N GLY A 213 -8.63 23.74 16.82
CA GLY A 213 -7.69 24.70 16.22
C GLY A 213 -8.18 26.14 16.27
N GLY A 214 -7.77 26.94 15.29
CA GLY A 214 -8.22 28.32 15.12
C GLY A 214 -7.99 28.80 13.69
N GLY A 215 -8.58 29.95 13.34
CA GLY A 215 -8.57 30.47 11.97
C GLY A 215 -9.87 30.15 11.23
N SER A 216 -9.90 30.50 9.94
CA SER A 216 -11.12 30.36 9.12
C SER A 216 -10.84 29.70 7.77
N VAL A 217 -11.80 28.89 7.33
CA VAL A 217 -11.85 28.26 6.01
C VAL A 217 -13.04 28.84 5.28
N LEU A 218 -12.78 29.59 4.21
CA LEU A 218 -13.80 30.17 3.34
C LEU A 218 -13.98 29.24 2.14
N SER A 219 -15.19 28.78 1.91
CA SER A 219 -15.55 27.97 0.75
C SER A 219 -16.48 28.74 -0.17
N TYR A 220 -16.24 28.68 -1.47
CA TYR A 220 -16.99 29.44 -2.48
C TYR A 220 -17.68 28.45 -3.43
N GLY A 221 -19.02 28.48 -3.48
CA GLY A 221 -19.78 27.59 -4.37
C GLY A 221 -19.60 26.09 -4.07
N LEU A 222 -19.23 25.74 -2.83
CA LEU A 222 -19.09 24.38 -2.31
C LEU A 222 -20.10 24.15 -1.15
N PRO A 223 -21.41 24.04 -1.43
CA PRO A 223 -22.40 23.76 -0.39
C PRO A 223 -22.15 22.36 0.20
N GLY A 224 -21.97 22.26 1.52
CA GLY A 224 -21.77 20.98 2.23
C GLY A 224 -20.35 20.64 2.68
N LEU A 225 -19.37 21.53 2.52
CA LEU A 225 -18.06 21.36 3.16
C LEU A 225 -18.18 21.48 4.69
N GLY A 226 -18.19 20.36 5.41
CA GLY A 226 -18.31 20.36 6.88
C GLY A 226 -19.73 20.46 7.44
N ASP A 227 -20.76 20.49 6.58
CA ASP A 227 -22.17 20.44 6.97
C ASP A 227 -22.81 19.10 6.55
N PRO A 228 -23.12 18.19 7.50
CA PRO A 228 -23.76 16.91 7.20
C PRO A 228 -25.22 17.03 6.72
N GLY A 229 -25.84 18.21 6.81
CA GLY A 229 -27.22 18.47 6.37
C GLY A 229 -27.35 18.96 4.92
N CYS A 230 -26.27 19.39 4.28
CA CYS A 230 -26.27 19.94 2.92
C CYS A 230 -26.28 18.84 1.84
N GLN A 231 -26.71 19.21 0.62
CA GLN A 231 -26.82 18.28 -0.52
C GLN A 231 -25.48 17.57 -0.82
N PRO A 232 -25.43 16.23 -0.80
CA PRO A 232 -24.25 15.46 -1.18
C PRO A 232 -23.85 15.73 -2.64
N GLY A 233 -22.56 15.95 -2.91
CA GLY A 233 -22.02 15.88 -4.28
C GLY A 233 -21.15 17.06 -4.74
N SER A 234 -21.06 18.16 -4.00
CA SER A 234 -20.15 19.27 -4.32
C SER A 234 -18.69 18.97 -3.89
N VAL A 235 -18.55 18.27 -2.76
CA VAL A 235 -17.29 17.84 -2.16
C VAL A 235 -17.34 16.34 -1.89
N LEU A 236 -16.25 15.63 -2.18
CA LEU A 236 -16.12 14.22 -1.85
C LEU A 236 -14.79 13.95 -1.12
N PHE A 237 -14.85 13.28 0.03
CA PHE A 237 -13.68 12.87 0.81
C PHE A 237 -13.44 11.37 0.63
N LEU A 238 -12.26 10.99 0.13
CA LEU A 238 -11.85 9.59 -0.02
C LEU A 238 -10.78 9.29 1.04
N PRO A 239 -11.11 8.48 2.06
CA PRO A 239 -10.13 8.01 3.04
C PRO A 239 -9.20 6.95 2.43
N GLN A 240 -8.07 6.71 3.11
CA GLN A 240 -7.10 5.67 2.75
C GLN A 240 -7.72 4.28 2.62
N LYS A 241 -8.63 3.93 3.55
CA LYS A 241 -9.45 2.71 3.51
C LYS A 241 -10.90 3.10 3.26
N PRO A 242 -11.42 2.93 2.02
CA PRO A 242 -12.79 3.28 1.70
C PRO A 242 -13.80 2.41 2.44
N TYR A 243 -14.91 3.02 2.87
CA TYR A 243 -16.03 2.30 3.46
C TYR A 243 -16.76 1.48 2.38
N MET A 244 -17.04 0.21 2.67
CA MET A 244 -17.86 -0.67 1.84
C MET A 244 -19.25 -0.77 2.45
N VAL A 245 -20.29 -0.53 1.64
CA VAL A 245 -21.68 -0.61 2.09
C VAL A 245 -22.11 -2.08 2.15
N LEU A 246 -23.15 -2.41 2.92
CA LEU A 246 -23.80 -3.72 2.82
C LEU A 246 -24.82 -3.68 1.68
N GLY A 247 -24.82 -4.69 0.81
CA GLY A 247 -25.77 -4.76 -0.31
C GLY A 247 -25.10 -5.11 -1.62
N SER A 248 -25.72 -4.65 -2.71
CA SER A 248 -25.29 -4.99 -4.07
C SER A 248 -24.07 -4.19 -4.54
N LEU A 249 -23.46 -4.60 -5.66
CA LEU A 249 -22.41 -3.82 -6.32
C LEU A 249 -22.96 -2.46 -6.79
N ARG A 250 -24.24 -2.40 -7.17
CA ARG A 250 -24.95 -1.17 -7.49
C ARG A 250 -24.97 -0.23 -6.27
N ASP A 251 -25.32 -0.75 -5.09
CA ASP A 251 -25.32 0.05 -3.85
C ASP A 251 -23.92 0.58 -3.51
N GLN A 252 -22.86 -0.18 -3.82
CA GLN A 252 -21.50 0.32 -3.67
C GLN A 252 -21.23 1.54 -4.55
N LEU A 253 -21.70 1.56 -5.79
CA LEU A 253 -21.42 2.63 -6.74
C LEU A 253 -22.30 3.86 -6.51
N LEU A 254 -23.52 3.66 -6.04
CA LEU A 254 -24.47 4.74 -5.77
C LEU A 254 -24.18 5.47 -4.44
N TYR A 255 -23.46 4.84 -3.51
CA TYR A 255 -23.01 5.47 -2.28
C TYR A 255 -21.90 6.51 -2.52
N PRO A 256 -21.92 7.68 -1.84
CA PRO A 256 -22.91 8.15 -0.85
C PRO A 256 -24.00 9.04 -1.46
N THR A 257 -23.94 9.36 -2.75
CA THR A 257 -24.75 10.43 -3.36
C THR A 257 -26.20 10.02 -3.62
N TRP A 258 -26.44 8.77 -4.02
CA TRP A 258 -27.74 8.28 -4.45
C TRP A 258 -28.28 7.13 -3.60
N SER A 259 -27.72 6.89 -2.41
CA SER A 259 -28.29 5.91 -1.47
C SER A 259 -29.65 6.41 -0.99
N GLU A 260 -30.72 5.65 -1.22
CA GLU A 260 -32.03 5.98 -0.67
C GLU A 260 -31.93 6.05 0.87
N ARG A 261 -32.34 7.18 1.47
CA ARG A 261 -32.54 7.25 2.93
C ARG A 261 -33.74 6.37 3.29
N GLY A 262 -33.52 5.09 3.55
CA GLY A 262 -34.55 4.18 4.06
C GLY A 262 -35.01 4.58 5.46
N ALA A 263 -36.32 4.82 5.60
CA ALA A 263 -37.15 4.63 6.80
C ALA A 263 -36.70 5.28 8.13
N ALA A 264 -37.18 6.50 8.39
CA ALA A 264 -37.44 6.93 9.77
C ALA A 264 -38.76 6.29 10.26
N GLY A 265 -38.64 5.29 11.14
CA GLY A 265 -39.62 4.92 12.18
C GLY A 265 -40.94 4.29 11.73
N GLN A 266 -40.98 2.95 11.65
CA GLN A 266 -42.21 2.19 11.91
C GLN A 266 -41.89 1.01 12.82
N ASP A 267 -41.71 1.31 14.11
CA ASP A 267 -42.07 0.41 15.20
C ASP A 267 -43.22 1.08 15.95
N GLY A 268 -44.42 0.53 15.80
CA GLY A 268 -45.65 1.11 16.33
C GLY A 268 -46.87 0.29 15.96
N SER A 269 -46.98 -0.89 16.56
CA SER A 269 -48.21 -1.68 16.58
C SER A 269 -49.33 -0.92 17.31
N SER A 270 -50.40 -0.54 16.62
CA SER A 270 -51.73 -0.44 17.23
C SER A 270 -52.84 -0.55 16.18
N SER A 271 -53.62 -1.62 16.32
CA SER A 271 -54.91 -1.83 15.71
C SER A 271 -56.00 -1.02 16.43
N GLY A 272 -56.74 -0.19 15.69
CA GLY A 272 -58.18 0.07 15.84
C GLY A 272 -58.69 0.94 17.01
N SER A 273 -59.30 2.10 16.67
CA SER A 273 -60.75 2.37 16.87
C SER A 273 -61.06 3.87 17.07
N GLY A 274 -61.80 4.46 16.11
CA GLY A 274 -62.89 5.41 16.35
C GLY A 274 -62.57 6.90 16.59
N GLY A 275 -63.22 7.76 15.80
CA GLY A 275 -63.52 9.15 16.18
C GLY A 275 -63.23 10.18 15.08
N ASP A 276 -64.30 10.75 14.51
CA ASP A 276 -64.30 11.95 13.67
C ASP A 276 -63.55 13.13 14.34
N THR A 277 -62.71 13.83 13.56
CA THR A 277 -62.71 15.30 13.37
C THR A 277 -61.53 15.76 12.50
N ASP A 278 -61.83 16.74 11.65
CA ASP A 278 -60.95 17.77 11.06
C ASP A 278 -60.05 17.47 9.85
N GLU A 279 -60.50 18.08 8.75
CA GLU A 279 -59.75 19.01 7.89
C GLU A 279 -58.42 18.57 7.23
N ALA A 280 -58.52 18.40 5.92
CA ALA A 280 -57.63 19.04 4.94
C ALA A 280 -56.12 18.77 5.04
N VAL A 281 -55.67 17.51 4.92
CA VAL A 281 -54.29 17.21 4.47
C VAL A 281 -54.24 15.91 3.64
N THR A 282 -54.78 15.93 2.42
CA THR A 282 -54.56 14.84 1.44
C THR A 282 -54.38 15.40 0.03
N ALA A 283 -53.29 16.12 -0.21
CA ALA A 283 -52.78 16.44 -1.56
C ALA A 283 -51.33 17.00 -1.58
N ALA A 284 -50.46 16.64 -0.63
CA ALA A 284 -49.10 17.20 -0.58
C ALA A 284 -48.06 16.17 -0.13
N SER A 285 -47.77 15.19 -0.98
CA SER A 285 -46.55 14.36 -0.86
C SER A 285 -46.21 13.66 -2.19
N LYS A 286 -46.16 14.46 -3.27
CA LYS A 286 -45.42 14.16 -4.51
C LYS A 286 -44.83 15.45 -5.09
N GLN A 287 -44.07 16.18 -4.27
CA GLN A 287 -43.11 17.17 -4.76
C GLN A 287 -41.74 16.73 -4.26
N GLY A 288 -41.05 15.97 -5.11
CA GLY A 288 -39.62 15.70 -4.94
C GLY A 288 -38.86 17.01 -5.04
N ASP A 289 -37.78 17.11 -4.28
CA ASP A 289 -36.87 18.26 -4.25
C ASP A 289 -36.41 18.63 -5.68
N PRO A 290 -36.72 19.83 -6.20
CA PRO A 290 -36.45 20.22 -7.60
C PRO A 290 -34.97 20.37 -7.96
N GLN A 291 -34.03 20.05 -7.05
CA GLN A 291 -32.58 20.15 -7.24
C GLN A 291 -31.81 18.82 -7.08
N ALA A 292 -32.47 17.68 -6.90
CA ALA A 292 -31.77 16.40 -6.74
C ALA A 292 -31.05 15.94 -8.03
N ARG A 293 -29.76 15.62 -7.93
CA ARG A 293 -28.94 15.14 -9.07
C ARG A 293 -29.49 13.79 -9.59
N PRO A 294 -29.72 13.63 -10.90
CA PRO A 294 -30.26 12.38 -11.44
C PRO A 294 -29.30 11.21 -11.17
N ALA A 295 -29.86 10.04 -10.83
CA ALA A 295 -29.07 8.83 -10.64
C ALA A 295 -28.44 8.38 -11.97
N PRO A 296 -27.19 7.86 -11.95
CA PRO A 296 -26.51 7.39 -13.15
C PRO A 296 -27.23 6.18 -13.76
N SER A 297 -27.21 6.10 -15.09
CA SER A 297 -27.74 4.93 -15.81
C SER A 297 -26.89 3.69 -15.59
N GLU A 298 -27.48 2.51 -15.80
CA GLU A 298 -26.76 1.24 -15.69
C GLU A 298 -25.55 1.16 -16.63
N GLU A 299 -25.66 1.69 -17.84
CA GLU A 299 -24.55 1.79 -18.79
C GLU A 299 -23.40 2.65 -18.25
N ALA A 300 -23.71 3.76 -17.57
CA ALA A 300 -22.70 4.62 -16.97
C ALA A 300 -21.99 3.91 -15.80
N LEU A 301 -22.70 3.13 -14.99
CA LEU A 301 -22.11 2.33 -13.91
C LEU A 301 -21.11 1.30 -14.46
N VAL A 302 -21.48 0.60 -15.55
CA VAL A 302 -20.62 -0.40 -16.19
C VAL A 302 -19.39 0.27 -16.83
N GLN A 303 -19.57 1.36 -17.58
CA GLN A 303 -18.46 2.09 -18.22
C GLN A 303 -17.45 2.61 -17.19
N VAL A 304 -17.91 3.08 -16.04
CA VAL A 304 -17.00 3.55 -14.99
C VAL A 304 -16.22 2.38 -14.37
N LEU A 305 -16.85 1.23 -14.13
CA LEU A 305 -16.15 0.02 -13.65
C LEU A 305 -15.05 -0.44 -14.61
N GLU A 306 -15.30 -0.39 -15.92
CA GLU A 306 -14.29 -0.68 -16.94
C GLU A 306 -13.15 0.35 -16.90
N ARG A 307 -13.48 1.64 -16.78
CA ARG A 307 -12.51 2.73 -16.70
C ARG A 307 -11.60 2.63 -15.47
N VAL A 308 -12.11 2.13 -14.35
CA VAL A 308 -11.30 1.86 -13.15
C VAL A 308 -10.72 0.45 -13.08
N GLN A 309 -10.65 -0.28 -14.20
CA GLN A 309 -10.05 -1.63 -14.28
C GLN A 309 -10.69 -2.65 -13.32
N LEU A 310 -12.01 -2.58 -13.13
CA LEU A 310 -12.81 -3.53 -12.35
C LEU A 310 -13.75 -4.37 -13.22
N ALA A 311 -13.49 -4.49 -14.52
CA ALA A 311 -14.27 -5.34 -15.43
C ALA A 311 -14.32 -6.81 -14.98
N GLY A 312 -13.21 -7.35 -14.45
CA GLY A 312 -13.17 -8.70 -13.90
C GLY A 312 -14.10 -8.91 -12.70
N LEU A 313 -14.40 -7.86 -11.93
CA LEU A 313 -15.40 -7.94 -10.85
C LEU A 313 -16.81 -8.14 -11.42
N LEU A 314 -17.12 -7.46 -12.53
CA LEU A 314 -18.41 -7.60 -13.23
C LEU A 314 -18.59 -9.02 -13.78
N GLU A 315 -17.52 -9.64 -14.29
CA GLU A 315 -17.54 -11.03 -14.75
C GLU A 315 -17.77 -12.02 -13.60
N ARG A 316 -17.11 -11.82 -12.45
CA ARG A 316 -17.35 -12.62 -11.24
C ARG A 316 -18.82 -12.52 -10.79
N CYS A 317 -19.38 -11.31 -10.79
CA CYS A 317 -20.78 -11.09 -10.43
C CYS A 317 -21.74 -11.72 -11.45
N ARG A 318 -21.44 -11.64 -12.75
CA ARG A 318 -22.24 -12.27 -13.82
C ARG A 318 -22.31 -13.79 -13.62
N ALA A 319 -21.18 -14.43 -13.32
CA ALA A 319 -21.14 -15.87 -13.03
C ALA A 319 -21.95 -16.25 -11.78
N ALA A 320 -21.95 -15.42 -10.73
CA ALA A 320 -22.74 -15.62 -9.52
C ALA A 320 -24.25 -15.48 -9.74
N VAL A 321 -24.66 -14.57 -10.64
CA VAL A 321 -26.06 -14.42 -11.04
C VAL A 321 -26.50 -15.59 -11.94
N ASP A 322 -25.67 -16.01 -12.88
CA ASP A 322 -25.96 -17.12 -13.80
C ASP A 322 -26.07 -18.49 -13.07
N SER A 323 -25.38 -18.65 -11.94
CA SER A 323 -25.46 -19.83 -11.07
C SER A 323 -26.68 -19.85 -10.13
N GLY A 324 -27.56 -18.84 -10.21
CA GLY A 324 -28.84 -18.80 -9.48
C GLY A 324 -28.75 -18.42 -8.00
N GLY A 325 -27.55 -18.13 -7.48
CA GLY A 325 -27.32 -17.79 -6.07
C GLY A 325 -27.37 -16.30 -5.75
N GLY A 326 -27.14 -15.41 -6.73
CA GLY A 326 -27.19 -13.95 -6.56
C GLY A 326 -26.19 -13.36 -5.55
N SER A 327 -25.34 -14.20 -4.95
CA SER A 327 -24.40 -13.85 -3.89
C SER A 327 -23.03 -14.49 -4.15
N LEU A 328 -21.96 -13.71 -4.03
CA LEU A 328 -20.59 -14.21 -4.08
C LEU A 328 -20.22 -14.77 -2.70
N ALA A 329 -20.31 -16.09 -2.54
CA ALA A 329 -19.81 -16.74 -1.34
C ALA A 329 -18.29 -16.59 -1.25
N GLY A 330 -17.78 -16.16 -0.09
CA GLY A 330 -16.36 -16.02 0.21
C GLY A 330 -15.65 -17.38 0.25
N GLY A 331 -15.33 -17.93 -0.92
CA GLY A 331 -14.42 -19.05 -1.08
C GLY A 331 -13.05 -18.54 -1.50
N GLY A 332 -12.01 -18.83 -0.69
CA GLY A 332 -10.62 -18.58 -1.06
C GLY A 332 -10.21 -19.31 -2.35
N PRO A 333 -9.02 -18.99 -2.93
CA PRO A 333 -8.68 -19.45 -4.26
C PRO A 333 -8.28 -20.92 -4.26
N GLY A 334 -8.96 -21.72 -5.10
CA GLY A 334 -8.44 -22.99 -5.63
C GLY A 334 -9.33 -24.20 -5.42
N SER A 335 -9.87 -24.73 -6.52
CA SER A 335 -9.83 -26.17 -6.85
C SER A 335 -10.66 -26.44 -8.09
N ILE A 336 -9.97 -26.81 -9.17
CA ILE A 336 -10.55 -27.57 -10.28
C ILE A 336 -10.99 -28.92 -9.67
N ARG A 337 -12.29 -29.22 -9.72
CA ARG A 337 -12.84 -30.51 -9.31
C ARG A 337 -13.08 -31.38 -10.54
N ASP A 338 -12.19 -32.37 -10.72
CA ASP A 338 -12.51 -33.64 -11.36
C ASP A 338 -13.43 -34.48 -10.45
N GLY A 339 -14.24 -35.33 -11.08
CA GLY A 339 -15.46 -35.90 -10.50
C GLY A 339 -15.34 -37.14 -9.59
N GLY A 340 -16.51 -37.51 -9.06
CA GLY A 340 -16.85 -38.87 -8.62
C GLY A 340 -16.80 -39.15 -7.11
N GLY A 341 -17.93 -39.52 -6.52
CA GLY A 341 -17.98 -40.34 -5.29
C GLY A 341 -18.89 -39.86 -4.16
N ALA A 342 -19.76 -40.76 -3.68
CA ALA A 342 -20.88 -40.57 -2.78
C ALA A 342 -20.58 -40.18 -1.31
N GLY A 343 -21.43 -39.29 -0.77
CA GLY A 343 -22.21 -39.41 0.48
C GLY A 343 -21.50 -39.49 1.84
N VAL A 344 -21.66 -38.45 2.68
CA VAL A 344 -22.03 -38.51 4.12
C VAL A 344 -22.68 -37.17 4.53
N GLU A 345 -23.79 -37.23 5.28
CA GLU A 345 -24.58 -36.12 5.84
C GLU A 345 -24.02 -35.53 7.15
N GLY A 346 -24.32 -34.24 7.39
CA GLY A 346 -24.41 -33.55 8.69
C GLY A 346 -23.12 -32.87 9.17
N VAL A 347 -23.06 -31.70 9.82
CA VAL A 347 -23.97 -30.71 10.46
C VAL A 347 -23.03 -29.49 10.69
N ASP A 348 -23.28 -28.25 10.23
CA ASP A 348 -24.03 -27.17 10.90
C ASP A 348 -23.93 -25.91 10.02
N ALA A 349 -25.04 -25.22 9.81
CA ALA A 349 -25.11 -23.91 9.17
C ALA A 349 -25.97 -22.98 10.05
N PRO A 350 -25.57 -21.71 10.24
CA PRO A 350 -26.52 -20.66 10.57
C PRO A 350 -26.45 -19.59 9.49
N PHE A 351 -27.42 -19.55 8.59
CA PHE A 351 -28.16 -18.33 8.29
C PHE A 351 -29.41 -18.72 7.49
N SER A 352 -30.53 -18.62 8.20
CA SER A 352 -31.87 -18.95 7.72
C SER A 352 -32.29 -18.07 6.55
N SER A 353 -32.85 -18.75 5.55
CA SER A 353 -33.67 -18.26 4.45
C SER A 353 -34.55 -17.05 4.79
N ILE A 354 -34.42 -15.98 4.00
CA ILE A 354 -35.44 -14.96 3.83
C ILE A 354 -36.08 -15.14 2.45
N GLY A 355 -37.37 -15.49 2.44
CA GLY A 355 -38.34 -15.12 1.40
C GLY A 355 -38.10 -15.61 -0.04
N SER A 356 -38.55 -16.83 -0.33
CA SER A 356 -38.89 -17.25 -1.70
C SER A 356 -40.09 -16.43 -2.21
N GLY A 357 -39.84 -15.54 -3.17
CA GLY A 357 -40.87 -14.86 -3.95
C GLY A 357 -40.61 -14.99 -5.46
N SER A 358 -41.45 -15.79 -6.13
CA SER A 358 -41.78 -15.75 -7.57
C SER A 358 -40.64 -15.81 -8.59
N ALA A 359 -40.42 -17.02 -9.14
CA ALA A 359 -39.75 -17.21 -10.42
C ALA A 359 -40.57 -16.61 -11.58
N ALA A 360 -40.12 -15.46 -12.08
CA ALA A 360 -40.48 -14.92 -13.39
C ALA A 360 -39.19 -14.54 -14.13
N GLY A 361 -39.00 -15.07 -15.34
CA GLY A 361 -37.73 -15.04 -16.06
C GLY A 361 -37.26 -13.66 -16.53
N GLY A 362 -36.36 -13.04 -15.75
CA GLY A 362 -35.44 -12.00 -16.19
C GLY A 362 -34.03 -12.34 -15.70
N ARG A 363 -33.02 -12.32 -16.57
CA ARG A 363 -31.62 -12.42 -16.13
C ARG A 363 -31.34 -11.17 -15.28
N GLY A 364 -31.02 -11.34 -13.99
CA GLY A 364 -30.67 -10.22 -13.12
C GLY A 364 -29.44 -9.48 -13.63
N SER A 365 -29.33 -8.18 -13.35
CA SER A 365 -28.13 -7.42 -13.70
C SER A 365 -26.94 -7.92 -12.88
N PRO A 366 -25.72 -8.05 -13.46
CA PRO A 366 -24.53 -8.37 -12.67
C PRO A 366 -24.22 -7.30 -11.61
N LEU A 367 -24.78 -6.09 -11.71
CA LEU A 367 -24.65 -5.05 -10.70
C LEU A 367 -25.46 -5.35 -9.42
N ASP A 368 -26.47 -6.22 -9.50
CA ASP A 368 -27.35 -6.53 -8.37
C ASP A 368 -26.80 -7.70 -7.53
N CYS A 369 -25.61 -8.22 -7.88
CA CYS A 369 -24.90 -9.21 -7.09
C CYS A 369 -24.59 -8.65 -5.70
N VAL A 370 -24.79 -9.45 -4.65
CA VAL A 370 -24.52 -9.09 -3.25
C VAL A 370 -23.30 -9.86 -2.73
N ALA A 371 -22.46 -9.22 -1.92
CA ALA A 371 -21.31 -9.88 -1.31
C ALA A 371 -20.86 -9.14 -0.05
N ASP A 372 -20.04 -9.78 0.80
CA ASP A 372 -19.22 -9.05 1.75
C ASP A 372 -18.02 -8.43 1.03
N TRP A 373 -18.25 -7.26 0.42
CA TRP A 373 -17.25 -6.54 -0.38
C TRP A 373 -15.98 -6.20 0.40
N SER A 374 -16.09 -6.05 1.73
CA SER A 374 -14.96 -5.69 2.59
C SER A 374 -13.95 -6.84 2.74
N GLN A 375 -14.43 -8.08 2.68
CA GLN A 375 -13.62 -9.30 2.73
C GLN A 375 -13.23 -9.80 1.33
N LEU A 376 -14.11 -9.63 0.34
CA LEU A 376 -13.90 -10.14 -1.01
C LEU A 376 -12.92 -9.30 -1.82
N LEU A 377 -12.98 -7.97 -1.69
CA LEU A 377 -12.13 -7.07 -2.48
C LEU A 377 -10.81 -6.79 -1.74
N SER A 378 -9.71 -6.84 -2.48
CA SER A 378 -8.42 -6.32 -2.00
C SER A 378 -8.48 -4.81 -1.74
N LEU A 379 -7.58 -4.26 -0.91
CA LEU A 379 -7.54 -2.81 -0.64
C LEU A 379 -7.36 -1.99 -1.93
N GLY A 380 -6.58 -2.47 -2.89
CA GLY A 380 -6.44 -1.84 -4.21
C GLY A 380 -7.75 -1.85 -5.00
N GLU A 381 -8.50 -2.97 -5.03
CA GLU A 381 -9.83 -3.01 -5.66
C GLU A 381 -10.85 -2.11 -4.94
N GLN A 382 -10.82 -2.06 -3.61
CA GLN A 382 -11.64 -1.16 -2.79
C GLN A 382 -11.34 0.32 -3.12
N GLN A 383 -10.07 0.68 -3.25
CA GLN A 383 -9.65 2.03 -3.67
C GLN A 383 -10.12 2.34 -5.11
N ARG A 384 -9.97 1.41 -6.06
CA ARG A 384 -10.49 1.60 -7.43
C ARG A 384 -12.01 1.77 -7.46
N LEU A 385 -12.74 1.03 -6.64
CA LEU A 385 -14.19 1.18 -6.49
C LEU A 385 -14.55 2.54 -5.87
N ALA A 386 -13.76 3.06 -4.94
CA ALA A 386 -13.92 4.40 -4.41
C ALA A 386 -13.66 5.49 -5.48
N PHE A 387 -12.67 5.28 -6.35
CA PHE A 387 -12.46 6.15 -7.51
C PHE A 387 -13.61 6.06 -8.53
N ALA A 388 -14.25 4.91 -8.69
CA ALA A 388 -15.47 4.79 -9.49
C ALA A 388 -16.59 5.69 -8.95
N ARG A 389 -16.81 5.69 -7.62
CA ARG A 389 -17.75 6.61 -6.96
C ARG A 389 -17.40 8.07 -7.26
N LEU A 390 -16.12 8.42 -7.17
CA LEU A 390 -15.65 9.78 -7.44
C LEU A 390 -15.88 10.21 -8.89
N LEU A 391 -15.65 9.33 -9.86
CA LEU A 391 -15.89 9.61 -11.27
C LEU A 391 -17.39 9.72 -11.60
N LEU A 392 -18.24 8.93 -10.94
CA LEU A 392 -19.70 9.01 -11.09
C LEU A 392 -20.25 10.30 -10.48
N THR A 393 -19.83 10.63 -9.26
CA THR A 393 -20.27 11.84 -8.56
C THR A 393 -19.68 13.09 -9.19
N ALA A 394 -18.52 13.05 -9.85
CA ALA A 394 -17.86 14.21 -10.47
C ALA A 394 -18.00 15.50 -9.63
N PRO A 395 -17.45 15.53 -8.40
CA PRO A 395 -17.58 16.66 -7.48
C PRO A 395 -16.74 17.86 -7.97
N ARG A 396 -17.04 19.06 -7.45
CA ARG A 396 -16.23 20.26 -7.72
C ARG A 396 -14.88 20.21 -7.00
N LEU A 397 -14.86 19.63 -5.80
CA LEU A 397 -13.66 19.42 -4.98
C LEU A 397 -13.59 17.96 -4.47
N ALA A 398 -12.44 17.32 -4.66
CA ALA A 398 -12.14 16.02 -4.09
C ALA A 398 -10.94 16.09 -3.14
N LEU A 399 -11.12 15.54 -1.93
CA LEU A 399 -10.08 15.45 -0.91
C LEU A 399 -9.65 13.99 -0.78
N LEU A 400 -8.39 13.69 -1.09
CA LEU A 400 -7.83 12.34 -1.14
C LEU A 400 -6.81 12.14 0.00
N ASP A 401 -7.20 11.36 1.02
CA ASP A 401 -6.35 11.01 2.16
C ASP A 401 -5.61 9.70 1.83
N GLU A 402 -4.49 9.77 1.12
CA GLU A 402 -3.70 8.59 0.72
C GLU A 402 -4.52 7.53 -0.05
N ALA A 403 -5.50 7.98 -0.84
CA ALA A 403 -6.49 7.14 -1.53
C ALA A 403 -5.91 6.21 -2.62
N THR A 404 -4.63 6.37 -2.98
CA THR A 404 -3.91 5.53 -3.98
C THR A 404 -2.80 4.67 -3.37
N SER A 405 -2.70 4.63 -2.04
CA SER A 405 -1.60 3.95 -1.30
C SER A 405 -1.49 2.44 -1.53
N ALA A 406 -2.53 1.77 -2.03
CA ALA A 406 -2.54 0.34 -2.31
C ALA A 406 -2.64 0.01 -3.81
N LEU A 407 -2.32 0.98 -4.68
CA LEU A 407 -2.31 0.81 -6.13
C LEU A 407 -0.88 0.77 -6.67
N ASP A 408 -0.71 0.09 -7.80
CA ASP A 408 0.51 0.23 -8.60
C ASP A 408 0.54 1.60 -9.32
N THR A 409 1.74 2.00 -9.77
CA THR A 409 1.97 3.31 -10.38
C THR A 409 1.19 3.50 -11.70
N ALA A 410 0.92 2.43 -12.45
CA ALA A 410 0.22 2.53 -13.73
C ALA A 410 -1.27 2.80 -13.52
N ASN A 411 -1.91 2.06 -12.61
CA ASN A 411 -3.28 2.26 -12.19
C ASN A 411 -3.47 3.61 -11.48
N GLU A 412 -2.52 3.99 -10.62
CA GLU A 412 -2.53 5.30 -9.97
C GLU A 412 -2.56 6.44 -11.01
N ALA A 413 -1.65 6.41 -11.99
CA ALA A 413 -1.60 7.41 -13.05
C ALA A 413 -2.88 7.46 -13.88
N LEU A 414 -3.44 6.30 -14.24
CA LEU A 414 -4.70 6.20 -14.98
C LEU A 414 -5.85 6.87 -14.22
N LEU A 415 -6.01 6.54 -12.93
CA LEU A 415 -7.08 7.09 -12.11
C LEU A 415 -6.93 8.61 -11.93
N TYR A 416 -5.74 9.12 -11.63
CA TYR A 416 -5.53 10.56 -11.53
C TYR A 416 -5.83 11.28 -12.85
N GLN A 417 -5.42 10.72 -14.00
CA GLN A 417 -5.76 11.28 -15.31
C GLN A 417 -7.27 11.28 -15.55
N ALA A 418 -7.98 10.22 -15.16
CA ALA A 418 -9.43 10.13 -15.29
C ALA A 418 -10.16 11.20 -14.46
N VAL A 419 -9.68 11.49 -13.25
CA VAL A 419 -10.25 12.51 -12.36
C VAL A 419 -9.93 13.93 -12.84
N LEU A 420 -8.71 14.18 -13.32
CA LEU A 420 -8.37 15.48 -13.90
C LEU A 420 -9.20 15.76 -15.16
N ALA A 421 -9.47 14.73 -15.96
CA ALA A 421 -10.34 14.85 -17.13
C ALA A 421 -11.81 15.13 -16.80
N SER A 422 -12.29 14.82 -15.59
CA SER A 422 -13.66 15.16 -15.16
C SER A 422 -13.82 16.62 -14.73
N GLY A 423 -12.73 17.41 -14.70
CA GLY A 423 -12.75 18.81 -14.26
C GLY A 423 -12.86 18.98 -12.74
N THR A 424 -12.62 17.93 -11.97
CA THR A 424 -12.66 17.95 -10.50
C THR A 424 -11.36 18.54 -9.95
N THR A 425 -11.47 19.50 -9.03
CA THR A 425 -10.31 20.06 -8.32
C THR A 425 -9.86 19.07 -7.25
N LEU A 426 -8.57 18.76 -7.19
CA LEU A 426 -8.06 17.64 -6.40
C LEU A 426 -7.05 18.11 -5.35
N ILE A 427 -7.27 17.73 -4.09
CA ILE A 427 -6.29 17.88 -3.01
C ILE A 427 -5.87 16.49 -2.55
N SER A 428 -4.59 16.13 -2.73
CA SER A 428 -4.07 14.80 -2.35
C SER A 428 -2.86 14.89 -1.42
N LEU A 429 -2.62 13.82 -0.67
CA LEU A 429 -1.46 13.65 0.23
C LEU A 429 -0.47 12.65 -0.37
N ALA A 430 0.83 12.96 -0.31
CA ALA A 430 1.90 12.01 -0.67
C ALA A 430 2.94 11.85 0.44
N LEU A 431 3.52 10.64 0.53
CA LEU A 431 4.57 10.26 1.48
C LEU A 431 5.83 9.79 0.75
N PRO A 432 6.92 10.58 0.77
CA PRO A 432 8.22 10.12 0.28
C PRO A 432 9.32 10.16 1.36
N TYR A 433 9.87 8.99 1.68
CA TYR A 433 11.10 8.81 2.49
C TYR A 433 12.25 9.72 2.05
N TRP A 434 12.41 9.88 0.73
CA TRP A 434 13.46 10.69 0.11
C TRP A 434 13.33 12.21 0.35
N GLN A 435 12.20 12.66 0.90
CA GLN A 435 11.98 14.07 1.25
C GLN A 435 12.01 14.33 2.76
N GLU A 436 11.83 13.31 3.60
CA GLU A 436 11.84 13.47 5.07
C GLU A 436 13.25 13.54 5.67
N VAL A 437 14.25 12.94 5.01
CA VAL A 437 15.64 12.91 5.50
C VAL A 437 16.57 13.67 4.53
N PRO A 438 17.00 14.90 4.85
CA PRO A 438 17.82 15.73 3.93
C PRO A 438 19.13 15.05 3.53
N GLU A 439 19.75 14.29 4.46
CA GLU A 439 20.99 13.56 4.22
C GLU A 439 20.83 12.37 3.25
N ALA A 440 19.62 11.80 3.12
CA ALA A 440 19.40 10.63 2.29
C ALA A 440 19.64 10.92 0.81
N ARG A 441 19.37 12.15 0.36
CA ARG A 441 19.57 12.58 -1.04
C ARG A 441 21.04 12.59 -1.44
N TRP A 442 21.91 13.14 -0.59
CA TRP A 442 23.34 13.19 -0.87
C TRP A 442 24.01 11.82 -0.74
N LYS A 443 23.56 10.99 0.20
CA LYS A 443 24.03 9.60 0.31
C LYS A 443 23.60 8.77 -0.91
N LEU A 444 22.37 8.93 -1.39
CA LEU A 444 21.90 8.30 -2.63
C LEU A 444 22.71 8.78 -3.84
N ALA A 445 22.90 10.09 -3.98
CA ALA A 445 23.73 10.67 -5.04
C ALA A 445 25.17 10.13 -4.99
N GLY A 446 25.74 9.99 -3.79
CA GLY A 446 27.06 9.38 -3.58
C GLY A 446 27.11 7.91 -4.03
N VAL A 447 26.09 7.11 -3.72
CA VAL A 447 26.01 5.71 -4.18
C VAL A 447 25.84 5.63 -5.70
N VAL A 448 25.05 6.52 -6.30
CA VAL A 448 24.92 6.62 -7.77
C VAL A 448 26.24 7.01 -8.41
N ALA A 449 26.97 7.98 -7.86
CA ALA A 449 28.29 8.37 -8.34
C ALA A 449 29.31 7.23 -8.22
N LEU A 450 29.30 6.49 -7.11
CA LEU A 450 30.13 5.29 -6.92
C LEU A 450 29.74 4.17 -7.89
N THR A 451 28.46 4.06 -8.28
CA THR A 451 27.99 3.12 -9.29
C THR A 451 28.56 3.47 -10.66
N LEU A 452 28.50 4.74 -11.06
CA LEU A 452 29.13 5.23 -12.29
C LEU A 452 30.65 5.01 -12.26
N ALA A 453 31.30 5.25 -11.12
CA ALA A 453 32.72 4.99 -10.94
C ALA A 453 33.06 3.50 -11.10
N THR A 454 32.22 2.57 -10.61
CA THR A 454 32.45 1.14 -10.82
C THR A 454 32.39 0.76 -12.30
N THR A 455 31.45 1.31 -13.08
CA THR A 455 31.43 1.08 -14.52
C THR A 455 32.65 1.70 -15.21
N GLY A 456 33.06 2.91 -14.80
CA GLY A 456 34.29 3.54 -15.31
C GLY A 456 35.54 2.69 -15.06
N VAL A 457 35.65 2.06 -13.89
CA VAL A 457 36.71 1.10 -13.57
C VAL A 457 36.62 -0.15 -14.47
N SER A 458 35.43 -0.70 -14.69
CA SER A 458 35.23 -1.83 -15.62
C SER A 458 35.68 -1.49 -17.05
N VAL A 459 35.36 -0.29 -17.53
CA VAL A 459 35.80 0.21 -18.84
C VAL A 459 37.32 0.41 -18.88
N LEU A 460 37.92 0.99 -17.83
CA LEU A 460 39.38 1.12 -17.72
C LEU A 460 40.07 -0.26 -17.80
N PHE A 461 39.56 -1.26 -17.08
CA PHE A 461 40.09 -2.61 -17.13
C PHE A 461 39.92 -3.28 -18.49
N ASN A 462 38.84 -2.96 -19.22
CA ASN A 462 38.67 -3.43 -20.59
C ASN A 462 39.81 -2.94 -21.50
N PHE A 463 40.15 -1.64 -21.43
CA PHE A 463 41.26 -1.08 -22.21
C PHE A 463 42.64 -1.57 -21.73
N LEU A 464 42.87 -1.66 -20.42
CA LEU A 464 44.11 -2.22 -19.86
C LEU A 464 44.30 -3.68 -20.30
N GLY A 465 43.22 -4.46 -20.38
CA GLY A 465 43.24 -5.83 -20.88
C GLY A 465 43.64 -5.90 -22.35
N ARG A 466 43.02 -5.06 -23.20
CA ARG A 466 43.38 -4.94 -24.62
C ARG A 466 44.88 -4.64 -24.78
N ASP A 467 45.37 -3.61 -24.10
CA ASP A 467 46.76 -3.15 -24.26
C ASP A 467 47.77 -4.18 -23.71
N PHE A 468 47.42 -4.90 -22.64
CA PHE A 468 48.22 -6.01 -22.12
C PHE A 468 48.35 -7.14 -23.14
N PHE A 469 47.24 -7.57 -23.75
CA PHE A 469 47.26 -8.63 -24.76
C PHE A 469 47.93 -8.19 -26.07
N ASN A 470 47.82 -6.92 -26.45
CA ASN A 470 48.55 -6.37 -27.59
C ASN A 470 50.07 -6.46 -27.38
N ALA A 471 50.57 -5.98 -26.23
CA ALA A 471 52.00 -6.05 -25.89
C ALA A 471 52.50 -7.51 -25.83
N LEU A 472 51.69 -8.41 -25.28
CA LEU A 472 51.99 -9.84 -25.26
C LEU A 472 52.04 -10.43 -26.69
N SER A 473 51.08 -10.10 -27.55
CA SER A 473 51.02 -10.59 -28.94
C SER A 473 52.20 -10.09 -29.78
N GLU A 474 52.58 -8.82 -29.61
CA GLU A 474 53.69 -8.18 -30.32
C GLU A 474 55.08 -8.60 -29.82
N ARG A 475 55.15 -9.38 -28.73
CA ARG A 475 56.39 -9.79 -28.04
C ARG A 475 57.23 -8.63 -27.53
N ASP A 476 56.60 -7.49 -27.23
CA ASP A 476 57.26 -6.33 -26.66
C ASP A 476 57.38 -6.49 -25.14
N VAL A 477 58.59 -6.83 -24.68
CA VAL A 477 58.88 -7.09 -23.26
C VAL A 477 58.76 -5.83 -22.42
N ASP A 478 59.19 -4.68 -22.94
CA ASP A 478 59.20 -3.40 -22.22
C ASP A 478 57.78 -2.85 -22.08
N ALA A 479 56.98 -2.92 -23.16
CA ALA A 479 55.57 -2.59 -23.12
C ALA A 479 54.80 -3.56 -22.21
N PHE A 480 55.09 -4.86 -22.27
CA PHE A 480 54.44 -5.86 -21.42
C PHE A 480 54.64 -5.57 -19.93
N GLN A 481 55.87 -5.30 -19.49
CA GLN A 481 56.16 -4.95 -18.10
C GLN A 481 55.42 -3.68 -17.68
N THR A 482 55.45 -2.65 -18.53
CA THR A 482 54.75 -1.38 -18.28
C THR A 482 53.23 -1.59 -18.14
N GLN A 483 52.63 -2.39 -19.02
CA GLN A 483 51.20 -2.67 -18.96
C GLN A 483 50.83 -3.56 -17.77
N LEU A 484 51.67 -4.52 -17.38
CA LEU A 484 51.48 -5.31 -16.15
C LEU A 484 51.44 -4.40 -14.91
N LEU A 485 52.36 -3.43 -14.81
CA LEU A 485 52.39 -2.44 -13.73
C LEU A 485 51.14 -1.54 -13.73
N ARG A 486 50.70 -1.04 -14.90
CA ARG A 486 49.46 -0.25 -15.03
C ARG A 486 48.23 -1.07 -14.63
N TYR A 487 48.21 -2.35 -14.97
CA TYR A 487 47.13 -3.25 -14.58
C TYR A 487 47.07 -3.45 -13.06
N LEU A 488 48.22 -3.66 -12.40
CA LEU A 488 48.31 -3.74 -10.93
C LEU A 488 47.89 -2.43 -10.26
N GLY A 489 48.31 -1.27 -10.81
CA GLY A 489 47.85 0.05 -10.36
C GLY A 489 46.33 0.23 -10.51
N GLY A 490 45.76 -0.27 -11.62
CA GLY A 490 44.32 -0.33 -11.84
C GLY A 490 43.58 -1.09 -10.75
N PHE A 491 44.14 -2.21 -10.24
CA PHE A 491 43.57 -2.93 -9.10
C PHE A 491 43.64 -2.16 -7.79
N ALA A 492 44.77 -1.50 -7.52
CA ALA A 492 44.95 -0.70 -6.32
C ALA A 492 43.91 0.43 -6.23
N ILE A 493 43.43 0.94 -7.37
CA ILE A 493 42.37 1.96 -7.43
C ILE A 493 40.98 1.32 -7.50
N GLY A 494 40.80 0.31 -8.34
CA GLY A 494 39.49 -0.29 -8.62
C GLY A 494 38.89 -1.01 -7.41
N VAL A 495 39.67 -1.82 -6.70
CA VAL A 495 39.17 -2.61 -5.55
C VAL A 495 38.57 -1.69 -4.47
N PRO A 496 39.23 -0.61 -4.01
CA PRO A 496 38.62 0.35 -3.10
C PRO A 496 37.28 0.91 -3.59
N VAL A 497 37.15 1.24 -4.88
CA VAL A 497 35.89 1.78 -5.43
C VAL A 497 34.75 0.78 -5.27
N PHE A 498 34.96 -0.50 -5.59
CA PHE A 498 33.95 -1.55 -5.39
C PHE A 498 33.60 -1.75 -3.91
N VAL A 499 34.60 -1.76 -3.03
CA VAL A 499 34.40 -1.94 -1.59
C VAL A 499 33.64 -0.76 -0.97
N ILE A 500 34.04 0.47 -1.32
CA ILE A 500 33.40 1.70 -0.85
C ILE A 500 31.96 1.77 -1.35
N LYS A 501 31.69 1.47 -2.63
CA LYS A 501 30.32 1.37 -3.16
C LYS A 501 29.47 0.41 -2.32
N ARG A 502 29.97 -0.81 -2.09
CA ARG A 502 29.25 -1.84 -1.31
C ARG A 502 28.99 -1.38 0.12
N TYR A 503 29.97 -0.75 0.76
CA TYR A 503 29.83 -0.20 2.10
C TYR A 503 28.78 0.91 2.17
N PHE A 504 28.83 1.89 1.28
CA PHE A 504 27.88 3.00 1.26
C PHE A 504 26.46 2.54 0.93
N GLN A 505 26.29 1.61 -0.01
CA GLN A 505 25.00 1.00 -0.32
C GLN A 505 24.43 0.28 0.91
N ALA A 506 25.24 -0.52 1.61
CA ALA A 506 24.80 -1.20 2.83
C ALA A 506 24.45 -0.21 3.95
N ARG A 507 25.24 0.86 4.14
CA ARG A 507 24.95 1.90 5.14
C ARG A 507 23.66 2.66 4.83
N LEU A 508 23.40 3.00 3.58
CA LEU A 508 22.17 3.66 3.16
C LEU A 508 20.95 2.75 3.39
N SER A 509 21.06 1.47 3.03
CA SER A 509 20.02 0.47 3.30
C SER A 509 19.70 0.36 4.80
N LEU A 510 20.74 0.27 5.64
CA LEU A 510 20.57 0.19 7.10
C LEU A 510 19.91 1.45 7.68
N GLN A 511 20.31 2.65 7.23
CA GLN A 511 19.70 3.90 7.69
C GLN A 511 18.24 4.02 7.26
N TRP A 512 17.91 3.56 6.05
CA TRP A 512 16.52 3.49 5.60
C TRP A 512 15.71 2.50 6.42
N ARG A 513 16.27 1.32 6.68
CA ARG A 513 15.66 0.30 7.54
C ARG A 513 15.39 0.84 8.93
N GLU A 514 16.38 1.44 9.58
CA GLU A 514 16.26 2.02 10.92
C GLU A 514 15.14 3.07 10.97
N TRP A 515 15.11 3.98 10.00
CA TRP A 515 14.06 4.98 9.92
C TRP A 515 12.66 4.36 9.76
N MET A 516 12.52 3.38 8.87
CA MET A 516 11.24 2.73 8.59
C MET A 516 10.76 1.90 9.79
N THR A 517 11.66 1.15 10.43
CA THR A 517 11.38 0.38 11.64
C THR A 517 10.95 1.30 12.79
N ASN A 518 11.69 2.38 13.07
CA ASN A 518 11.33 3.32 14.14
C ASN A 518 9.97 3.97 13.91
N ARG A 519 9.66 4.32 12.66
CA ARG A 519 8.37 4.91 12.29
C ARG A 519 7.22 3.92 12.46
N LEU A 520 7.37 2.69 11.96
CA LEU A 520 6.35 1.65 12.07
C LEU A 520 6.13 1.25 13.52
N LEU A 521 7.19 1.11 14.32
CA LEU A 521 7.07 0.85 15.76
C LEU A 521 6.39 2.02 16.50
N ALA A 522 6.71 3.26 16.15
CA ALA A 522 6.06 4.43 16.75
C ALA A 522 4.56 4.50 16.43
N GLN A 523 4.13 3.99 15.27
CA GLN A 523 2.71 3.86 14.92
C GLN A 523 2.08 2.66 15.63
N TYR A 524 2.78 1.52 15.68
CA TYR A 524 2.32 0.28 16.31
C TYR A 524 1.99 0.46 17.79
N PHE A 525 2.79 1.23 18.52
CA PHE A 525 2.57 1.52 19.93
C PHE A 525 1.66 2.73 20.20
N ARG A 526 1.27 3.49 19.18
CA ARG A 526 0.38 4.65 19.35
C ARG A 526 -1.05 4.20 19.59
N ASP A 527 -1.78 4.92 20.46
CA ASP A 527 -3.22 4.79 20.66
C ASP A 527 -3.74 3.36 20.92
N ARG A 528 -2.93 2.53 21.60
CA ARG A 528 -3.25 1.11 21.86
C ARG A 528 -3.48 0.29 20.58
N SER A 529 -2.97 0.74 19.43
CA SER A 529 -3.12 0.08 18.13
C SER A 529 -2.64 -1.38 18.16
N PHE A 530 -1.60 -1.68 18.93
CA PHE A 530 -1.18 -3.04 19.29
C PHE A 530 -2.37 -3.97 19.64
N TYR A 531 -3.18 -3.56 20.61
CA TYR A 531 -4.29 -4.37 21.12
C TYR A 531 -5.43 -4.46 20.10
N GLN A 532 -5.66 -3.39 19.34
CA GLN A 532 -6.70 -3.35 18.32
C GLN A 532 -6.36 -4.27 17.14
N LEU A 533 -5.09 -4.33 16.74
CA LEU A 533 -4.61 -5.21 15.68
C LEU A 533 -4.65 -6.68 16.10
N GLN A 534 -4.29 -6.98 17.35
CA GLN A 534 -4.33 -8.34 17.87
C GLN A 534 -5.76 -8.86 18.09
N ALA A 535 -6.69 -7.99 18.50
CA ALA A 535 -8.09 -8.35 18.71
C ALA A 535 -8.88 -8.47 17.39
N GLY A 536 -8.50 -7.71 16.35
CA GLY A 536 -9.27 -7.61 15.11
C GLY A 536 -8.89 -8.58 13.99
N GLN A 537 -7.85 -9.41 14.15
CA GLN A 537 -7.28 -10.26 13.08
C GLN A 537 -7.11 -9.56 11.71
N LEU A 538 -6.93 -8.23 11.71
CA LEU A 538 -6.84 -7.43 10.48
C LEU A 538 -5.47 -7.61 9.79
N VAL A 539 -4.44 -8.00 10.54
CA VAL A 539 -3.08 -8.20 10.05
C VAL A 539 -2.42 -9.34 10.84
N ASP A 540 -2.03 -10.40 10.14
CA ASP A 540 -1.27 -11.51 10.73
C ASP A 540 0.19 -11.12 10.99
N ASN A 541 0.68 -11.48 12.19
CA ASN A 541 2.06 -11.33 12.68
C ASN A 541 2.70 -9.96 12.34
N PRO A 542 2.09 -8.84 12.79
CA PRO A 542 2.56 -7.49 12.46
C PRO A 542 4.00 -7.23 12.93
N ASP A 543 4.39 -7.83 14.05
CA ASP A 543 5.75 -7.86 14.58
C ASP A 543 6.74 -8.57 13.63
N GLN A 544 6.35 -9.73 13.08
CA GLN A 544 7.16 -10.43 12.08
C GLN A 544 7.32 -9.60 10.81
N ARG A 545 6.25 -8.92 10.35
CA ARG A 545 6.31 -8.03 9.18
C ARG A 545 7.25 -6.84 9.42
N ILE A 546 7.19 -6.21 10.59
CA ILE A 546 8.08 -5.10 10.93
C ILE A 546 9.54 -5.56 11.02
N ALA A 547 9.80 -6.76 11.55
CA ALA A 547 11.15 -7.29 11.74
C ALA A 547 11.78 -7.84 10.45
N ALA A 548 11.00 -8.59 9.65
CA ALA A 548 11.49 -9.31 8.48
C ALA A 548 11.26 -8.51 7.18
N ASP A 549 10.03 -8.04 6.95
CA ASP A 549 9.66 -7.49 5.64
C ASP A 549 10.28 -6.11 5.41
N VAL A 550 10.41 -5.29 6.47
CA VAL A 550 11.07 -3.97 6.37
C VAL A 550 12.52 -4.12 5.91
N LYS A 551 13.23 -5.13 6.42
CA LYS A 551 14.59 -5.46 5.97
C LYS A 551 14.59 -5.84 4.50
N VAL A 552 13.76 -6.81 4.12
CA VAL A 552 13.70 -7.32 2.74
C VAL A 552 13.35 -6.20 1.76
N PHE A 553 12.37 -5.37 2.10
CA PHE A 553 11.93 -4.25 1.29
C PHE A 553 13.06 -3.24 1.06
N THR A 554 13.71 -2.76 2.13
CA THR A 554 14.76 -1.73 2.03
C THR A 554 16.01 -2.24 1.31
N GLU A 555 16.46 -3.46 1.60
CA GLU A 555 17.63 -4.06 0.95
C GLU A 555 17.36 -4.37 -0.54
N THR A 556 16.21 -4.98 -0.84
CA THR A 556 15.87 -5.40 -2.21
C THR A 556 15.57 -4.20 -3.10
N ALA A 557 14.80 -3.22 -2.63
CA ALA A 557 14.46 -2.04 -3.42
C ALA A 557 15.71 -1.23 -3.80
N LEU A 558 16.64 -1.02 -2.85
CA LEU A 558 17.89 -0.32 -3.12
C LEU A 558 18.82 -1.14 -4.03
N SER A 559 18.94 -2.45 -3.79
CA SER A 559 19.78 -3.30 -4.63
C SER A 559 19.25 -3.39 -6.06
N LEU A 560 17.95 -3.62 -6.25
CA LEU A 560 17.32 -3.75 -7.56
C LEU A 560 17.51 -2.48 -8.39
N SER A 561 17.23 -1.32 -7.81
CA SER A 561 17.37 -0.03 -8.50
C SER A 561 18.81 0.23 -8.95
N LEU A 562 19.80 -0.05 -8.10
CA LEU A 562 21.21 0.10 -8.46
C LEU A 562 21.69 -0.95 -9.45
N THR A 563 21.20 -2.19 -9.38
CA THR A 563 21.50 -3.23 -10.37
C THR A 563 20.96 -2.83 -11.74
N LEU A 564 19.70 -2.40 -11.83
CA LEU A 564 19.11 -1.92 -13.08
C LEU A 564 19.90 -0.76 -13.67
N LEU A 565 20.26 0.22 -12.83
CA LEU A 565 21.10 1.33 -13.23
C LEU A 565 22.45 0.85 -13.78
N ASN A 566 23.15 -0.03 -13.04
CA ASN A 566 24.44 -0.57 -13.44
C ASN A 566 24.34 -1.36 -14.76
N SER A 567 23.30 -2.18 -14.92
CA SER A 567 23.05 -2.93 -16.15
C SER A 567 22.83 -2.02 -17.36
N ILE A 568 22.09 -0.91 -17.20
CA ILE A 568 21.88 0.06 -18.28
C ILE A 568 23.21 0.74 -18.66
N ILE A 569 23.98 1.21 -17.66
CA ILE A 569 25.25 1.91 -17.92
C ILE A 569 26.26 0.95 -18.57
N ASP A 570 26.37 -0.28 -18.06
CA ASP A 570 27.26 -1.30 -18.62
C ASP A 570 26.84 -1.66 -20.05
N LEU A 571 25.53 -1.85 -20.31
CA LEU A 571 25.02 -2.10 -21.65
C LEU A 571 25.41 -0.98 -22.61
N VAL A 572 25.19 0.29 -22.24
CA VAL A 572 25.55 1.44 -23.10
C VAL A 572 27.06 1.51 -23.31
N SER A 573 27.85 1.36 -22.24
CA SER A 573 29.30 1.48 -22.29
C SER A 573 29.94 0.40 -23.15
N PHE A 574 29.60 -0.88 -22.91
CA PHE A 574 30.16 -2.00 -23.65
C PHE A 574 29.59 -2.13 -25.06
N SER A 575 28.33 -1.75 -25.29
CA SER A 575 27.79 -1.62 -26.65
C SER A 575 28.54 -0.55 -27.44
N GLY A 576 28.83 0.59 -26.81
CA GLY A 576 29.64 1.66 -27.42
C GLY A 576 31.06 1.20 -27.77
N ILE A 577 31.74 0.50 -26.85
CA ILE A 577 33.07 -0.08 -27.10
C ILE A 577 32.99 -1.07 -28.27
N LEU A 578 32.04 -2.00 -28.26
CA LEU A 578 31.91 -3.02 -29.29
C LEU A 578 31.62 -2.43 -30.66
N TYR A 579 30.70 -1.47 -30.72
CA TYR A 579 30.38 -0.73 -31.94
C TYR A 579 31.59 0.03 -32.49
N SER A 580 32.41 0.61 -31.62
CA SER A 580 33.64 1.32 -32.04
C SER A 580 34.72 0.38 -32.61
N ILE A 581 34.75 -0.87 -32.17
CA ILE A 581 35.73 -1.87 -32.63
C ILE A 581 35.26 -2.53 -33.92
N TYR A 582 34.05 -3.07 -33.95
CA TYR A 582 33.51 -3.77 -35.12
C TYR A 582 31.96 -3.72 -35.15
N PRO A 583 31.35 -2.74 -35.86
CA PRO A 583 29.91 -2.56 -35.91
C PRO A 583 29.09 -3.79 -36.33
N PRO A 584 29.54 -4.64 -37.28
CA PRO A 584 28.80 -5.85 -37.64
C PRO A 584 28.69 -6.86 -36.48
N LEU A 585 29.68 -6.93 -35.58
CA LEU A 585 29.59 -7.80 -34.40
C LEU A 585 28.46 -7.36 -33.47
N PHE A 586 28.30 -6.06 -33.31
CA PHE A 586 27.25 -5.49 -32.47
C PHE A 586 25.86 -5.84 -33.01
N ALA A 587 25.67 -5.75 -34.34
CA ALA A 587 24.42 -6.19 -34.97
C ALA A 587 24.17 -7.70 -34.78
N ALA A 588 25.20 -8.53 -34.93
CA ALA A 588 25.10 -9.97 -34.69
C ALA A 588 24.73 -10.29 -33.23
N LEU A 589 25.31 -9.57 -32.26
CA LEU A 589 24.99 -9.71 -30.83
C LEU A 589 23.53 -9.35 -30.55
N LEU A 590 23.00 -8.28 -31.17
CA LEU A 590 21.59 -7.90 -31.01
C LEU A 590 20.65 -8.98 -31.54
N VAL A 591 20.93 -9.52 -32.73
CA VAL A 591 20.14 -10.62 -33.31
C VAL A 591 20.20 -11.86 -32.41
N TYR A 592 21.39 -12.22 -31.93
CA TYR A 592 21.57 -13.35 -31.03
C TYR A 592 20.83 -13.17 -29.70
N SER A 593 20.90 -11.99 -29.08
CA SER A 593 20.26 -11.69 -27.80
C SER A 593 18.73 -11.68 -27.91
N ILE A 594 18.18 -11.01 -28.92
CA ILE A 594 16.73 -10.96 -29.16
C ILE A 594 16.21 -12.35 -29.51
N GLY A 595 16.89 -13.07 -30.42
CA GLY A 595 16.53 -14.42 -30.82
C GLY A 595 16.58 -15.41 -29.66
N GLY A 596 17.64 -15.36 -28.85
CA GLY A 596 17.81 -16.21 -27.67
C GLY A 596 16.76 -15.93 -26.57
N THR A 597 16.39 -14.67 -26.38
CA THR A 597 15.32 -14.30 -25.44
C THR A 597 13.96 -14.79 -25.94
N ALA A 598 13.66 -14.59 -27.22
CA ALA A 598 12.43 -15.08 -27.84
C ALA A 598 12.32 -16.62 -27.77
N ALA A 599 13.43 -17.32 -28.04
CA ALA A 599 13.50 -18.77 -27.92
C ALA A 599 13.30 -19.24 -26.48
N SER A 600 13.94 -18.59 -25.50
CA SER A 600 13.75 -18.89 -24.07
C SER A 600 12.29 -18.70 -23.63
N ILE A 601 11.62 -17.63 -24.09
CA ILE A 601 10.19 -17.40 -23.79
C ILE A 601 9.31 -18.44 -24.48
N ALA A 602 9.61 -18.81 -25.71
CA ALA A 602 8.85 -19.82 -26.44
C ALA A 602 8.97 -21.21 -25.78
N LEU A 603 10.17 -21.60 -25.36
CA LEU A 603 10.43 -22.84 -24.62
C LEU A 603 9.79 -22.83 -23.22
N GLY A 604 9.88 -21.70 -22.51
CA GLY A 604 9.33 -21.55 -21.16
C GLY A 604 7.80 -21.47 -21.09
N LYS A 605 7.11 -21.26 -22.22
CA LYS A 605 5.63 -21.37 -22.31
C LYS A 605 5.15 -22.80 -22.59
N VAL A 606 6.04 -23.70 -22.99
CA VAL A 606 5.73 -25.10 -23.35
C VAL A 606 5.92 -26.05 -22.16
N LEU A 607 6.68 -25.63 -21.14
CA LEU A 607 6.79 -26.25 -19.82
C LEU A 607 5.76 -25.65 -18.87
#